data_AF-A0A851LJB1-F1
#
_entry.id   AF-A0A851LJB1-F1
#
_cell.length_a   1.000
_cell.length_b   1.000
_cell.length_c   1.000
_cell.angle_alpha   90.00
_cell.angle_beta   90.00
_cell.angle_gamma   90.00
#
_symmetry.space_group_name_H-M   'P 1'
#
loop_
_entity.id
_entity.type
_entity.pdbx_description
1 polymer ?
#
loop_
_entity_poly.entity_id
_entity_poly.type
_entity_poly.pdbx_seq_one_letter_code
_entity_poly.pdbx_strand_id
1 'polypeptide(L)'
;GIVFPYQPPHGQYRLNFHEAERVCQEQGAVLATFNQLFQAWSEGLDWCNAGWLADGTVQYPIRLPRKPCGGLHLAPGIRSYGPRHRHLHRFDAFCFSSALRGEVFYLDHPAGMTLEEAKQSCQDAGAEIARVGHLYSAWKFLGLDRCDAGWLADGSVRYPIVKPRANCGPMEPGIRSFGFPSKGRFGVFCYKER
;
A
#
# COMPACT_ATOMS: atom_id res chain seq x y z
N GLY A 1 -1.16 7.97 12.09
CA GLY A 1 -0.71 6.86 11.23
C GLY A 1 -1.28 7.03 9.83
N ILE A 2 -1.13 6.05 8.96
CA ILE A 2 -1.62 6.08 7.58
C ILE A 2 -2.35 4.79 7.26
N VAL A 3 -3.51 4.91 6.61
CA VAL A 3 -4.21 3.77 6.00
C VAL A 3 -3.77 3.63 4.55
N PHE A 4 -3.52 2.40 4.12
CA PHE A 4 -3.27 2.06 2.74
C PHE A 4 -4.04 0.81 2.32
N PRO A 5 -4.53 0.76 1.06
CA PRO A 5 -5.09 -0.46 0.50
C PRO A 5 -3.97 -1.47 0.20
N TYR A 6 -4.26 -2.74 0.46
CA TYR A 6 -3.37 -3.85 0.16
C TYR A 6 -4.09 -4.93 -0.65
N GLN A 7 -3.53 -5.21 -1.82
CA GLN A 7 -3.94 -6.28 -2.72
C GLN A 7 -2.77 -7.28 -2.83
N PRO A 8 -2.99 -8.60 -2.65
CA PRO A 8 -1.91 -9.58 -2.73
C PRO A 8 -1.46 -9.86 -4.18
N PRO A 9 -0.32 -10.55 -4.38
CA PRO A 9 0.23 -10.88 -5.70
C PRO A 9 -0.75 -11.61 -6.64
N HIS A 10 -1.65 -12.40 -6.08
CA HIS A 10 -2.59 -13.26 -6.82
C HIS A 10 -3.88 -12.53 -7.28
N GLY A 11 -3.88 -11.21 -7.22
CA GLY A 11 -4.98 -10.35 -7.67
C GLY A 11 -5.94 -9.91 -6.57
N GLN A 12 -7.02 -9.27 -7.01
CA GLN A 12 -8.07 -8.71 -6.15
C GLN A 12 -8.90 -9.79 -5.49
N TYR A 13 -9.40 -9.49 -4.28
CA TYR A 13 -10.37 -10.29 -3.54
C TYR A 13 -9.91 -11.71 -3.29
N ARG A 14 -8.65 -11.85 -2.85
CA ARG A 14 -8.02 -13.14 -2.57
C ARG A 14 -7.81 -13.43 -1.09
N LEU A 15 -8.07 -12.50 -0.17
CA LEU A 15 -7.77 -12.66 1.25
C LEU A 15 -9.05 -12.93 2.05
N ASN A 16 -9.09 -14.00 2.82
CA ASN A 16 -10.02 -14.11 3.94
C ASN A 16 -9.58 -13.17 5.09
N PHE A 17 -10.38 -13.06 6.16
CA PHE A 17 -10.09 -12.10 7.24
C PHE A 17 -8.75 -12.36 7.93
N HIS A 18 -8.43 -13.63 8.21
CA HIS A 18 -7.19 -14.01 8.89
C HIS A 18 -5.96 -13.82 8.00
N GLU A 19 -6.10 -14.09 6.70
CA GLU A 19 -5.08 -13.79 5.71
C GLU A 19 -4.86 -12.28 5.61
N ALA A 20 -5.92 -11.47 5.61
CA ALA A 20 -5.86 -10.02 5.59
C ALA A 20 -5.13 -9.43 6.81
N GLU A 21 -5.42 -9.96 8.00
CA GLU A 21 -4.71 -9.60 9.23
C GLU A 21 -3.22 -9.91 9.14
N ARG A 22 -2.88 -11.15 8.73
CA ARG A 22 -1.49 -11.61 8.60
C ARG A 22 -0.71 -10.78 7.58
N VAL A 23 -1.26 -10.51 6.39
CA VAL A 23 -0.52 -9.75 5.37
C VAL A 23 -0.30 -8.30 5.82
N CYS A 24 -1.22 -7.66 6.55
CA CYS A 24 -0.96 -6.34 7.11
C CYS A 24 0.23 -6.37 8.09
N GLN A 25 0.31 -7.40 8.96
CA GLN A 25 1.44 -7.58 9.88
C GLN A 25 2.76 -7.80 9.15
N GLU A 26 2.76 -8.64 8.12
CA GLU A 26 3.92 -8.85 7.23
C GLU A 26 4.39 -7.55 6.57
N GLN A 27 3.48 -6.60 6.34
CA GLN A 27 3.78 -5.28 5.80
C GLN A 27 4.14 -4.21 6.84
N GLY A 28 4.33 -4.56 8.12
CA GLY A 28 4.63 -3.58 9.18
C GLY A 28 3.43 -2.71 9.54
N ALA A 29 2.24 -3.31 9.51
CA ALA A 29 0.96 -2.67 9.72
C ALA A 29 -0.01 -3.60 10.47
N VAL A 30 -1.21 -3.11 10.77
CA VAL A 30 -2.33 -3.90 11.27
C VAL A 30 -3.57 -3.63 10.42
N LEU A 31 -4.64 -4.42 10.53
CA LEU A 31 -5.90 -4.03 9.88
C LEU A 31 -6.37 -2.67 10.40
N ALA A 32 -6.83 -1.83 9.48
CA ALA A 32 -7.38 -0.53 9.83
C ALA A 32 -8.72 -0.68 10.54
N THR A 33 -8.97 0.19 11.50
CA THR A 33 -10.31 0.40 12.08
C THR A 33 -11.16 1.26 11.16
N PHE A 34 -12.48 1.26 11.37
CA PHE A 34 -13.38 2.15 10.64
C PHE A 34 -13.00 3.62 10.80
N ASN A 35 -12.69 4.07 12.02
CA ASN A 35 -12.31 5.47 12.29
C ASN A 35 -11.04 5.88 11.52
N GLN A 36 -10.06 4.98 11.43
CA GLN A 36 -8.85 5.22 10.64
C GLN A 36 -9.15 5.28 9.14
N LEU A 37 -10.00 4.38 8.62
CA LEU A 37 -10.43 4.43 7.21
C LEU A 37 -11.21 5.72 6.91
N PHE A 38 -12.09 6.14 7.82
CA PHE A 38 -12.86 7.37 7.70
C PHE A 38 -11.98 8.61 7.69
N GLN A 39 -10.99 8.67 8.56
CA GLN A 39 -10.00 9.74 8.51
C GLN A 39 -9.21 9.71 7.20
N ALA A 40 -8.79 8.54 6.72
CA ALA A 40 -8.05 8.45 5.47
C ALA A 40 -8.91 8.91 4.26
N TRP A 41 -10.19 8.56 4.23
CA TRP A 41 -11.14 9.03 3.23
C TRP A 41 -11.34 10.54 3.27
N SER A 42 -11.51 11.13 4.46
CA SER A 42 -11.64 12.58 4.60
C SER A 42 -10.37 13.33 4.18
N GLU A 43 -9.21 12.70 4.34
CA GLU A 43 -7.91 13.17 3.83
C GLU A 43 -7.68 12.89 2.34
N GLY A 44 -8.63 12.24 1.65
CA GLY A 44 -8.64 12.08 0.20
C GLY A 44 -8.41 10.68 -0.33
N LEU A 45 -8.38 9.64 0.51
CA LEU A 45 -8.34 8.25 0.03
C LEU A 45 -9.59 7.91 -0.78
N ASP A 46 -9.38 7.51 -2.03
CA ASP A 46 -10.40 7.02 -2.94
C ASP A 46 -9.95 5.64 -3.47
N TRP A 47 -10.69 4.59 -3.14
CA TRP A 47 -10.33 3.22 -3.50
C TRP A 47 -11.58 2.38 -3.80
N CYS A 48 -11.63 1.82 -5.01
CA CYS A 48 -12.81 1.13 -5.54
C CYS A 48 -12.81 -0.39 -5.28
N ASN A 49 -11.95 -0.88 -4.39
CA ASN A 49 -11.96 -2.28 -4.00
C ASN A 49 -12.39 -2.41 -2.54
N ALA A 50 -13.30 -3.34 -2.30
CA ALA A 50 -13.74 -3.72 -0.97
C ALA A 50 -12.61 -4.41 -0.18
N GLY A 51 -12.34 -3.95 1.04
CA GLY A 51 -11.28 -4.50 1.89
C GLY A 51 -11.74 -4.77 3.32
N TRP A 52 -11.12 -5.76 3.95
CA TRP A 52 -11.32 -6.07 5.36
C TRP A 52 -10.86 -4.94 6.28
N LEU A 53 -11.62 -4.73 7.36
CA LEU A 53 -11.27 -3.90 8.51
C LEU A 53 -11.13 -4.75 9.78
N ALA A 54 -10.53 -4.19 10.82
CA ALA A 54 -10.19 -4.89 12.06
C ALA A 54 -11.39 -5.49 12.81
N ASP A 55 -12.60 -4.96 12.61
CA ASP A 55 -13.85 -5.48 13.21
C ASP A 55 -14.46 -6.66 12.43
N GLY A 56 -13.86 -7.03 11.29
CA GLY A 56 -14.39 -8.06 10.38
C GLY A 56 -15.51 -7.56 9.48
N THR A 57 -15.70 -6.24 9.38
CA THR A 57 -16.50 -5.64 8.31
C THR A 57 -15.67 -5.49 7.04
N VAL A 58 -16.39 -5.33 5.92
CA VAL A 58 -15.78 -5.08 4.61
C VAL A 58 -16.34 -3.81 4.03
N GLN A 59 -15.47 -2.87 3.67
CA GLN A 59 -15.84 -1.51 3.28
C GLN A 59 -14.91 -0.99 2.19
N TYR A 60 -15.26 0.12 1.53
CA TYR A 60 -14.37 0.83 0.62
C TYR A 60 -14.72 2.34 0.52
N PRO A 61 -13.72 3.24 0.54
CA PRO A 61 -13.93 4.67 0.52
C PRO A 61 -14.04 5.22 -0.91
N ILE A 62 -15.13 5.93 -1.23
CA ILE A 62 -15.32 6.60 -2.52
C ILE A 62 -15.40 8.11 -2.31
N ARG A 63 -14.44 8.84 -2.88
CA ARG A 63 -14.43 10.30 -2.94
C ARG A 63 -15.10 10.81 -4.23
N LEU A 64 -14.85 10.14 -5.35
CA LEU A 64 -15.41 10.50 -6.66
C LEU A 64 -16.40 9.43 -7.13
N PRO A 65 -17.73 9.66 -7.04
CA PRO A 65 -18.74 8.72 -7.49
C PRO A 65 -18.55 8.34 -8.96
N ARG A 66 -18.59 7.04 -9.25
CA ARG A 66 -18.39 6.51 -10.61
C ARG A 66 -19.05 5.16 -10.77
N LYS A 67 -19.50 4.86 -12.00
CA LYS A 67 -20.27 3.64 -12.34
C LYS A 67 -19.69 2.33 -11.75
N PRO A 68 -18.39 2.01 -11.91
CA PRO A 68 -17.85 0.74 -11.38
C PRO A 68 -17.76 0.69 -9.85
N CYS A 69 -17.99 1.81 -9.15
CA CYS A 69 -17.73 1.96 -7.71
C CYS A 69 -18.98 2.35 -6.93
N GLY A 70 -20.10 1.65 -7.21
CA GLY A 70 -21.39 1.88 -6.56
C GLY A 70 -22.33 2.85 -7.30
N GLY A 71 -21.95 3.34 -8.48
CA GLY A 71 -22.81 4.17 -9.32
C GLY A 71 -22.61 5.69 -9.15
N LEU A 72 -23.25 6.47 -10.04
CA LEU A 72 -23.14 7.93 -10.08
C LEU A 72 -24.10 8.65 -9.10
N HIS A 73 -25.15 7.96 -8.66
CA HIS A 73 -26.23 8.57 -7.88
C HIS A 73 -25.98 8.55 -6.36
N LEU A 74 -24.89 7.90 -5.92
CA LEU A 74 -24.53 7.86 -4.51
C LEU A 74 -23.54 8.98 -4.17
N ALA A 75 -23.82 9.74 -3.10
CA ALA A 75 -22.91 10.76 -2.59
C ALA A 75 -21.56 10.15 -2.16
N PRO A 76 -20.45 10.91 -2.20
CA PRO A 76 -19.16 10.48 -1.66
C PRO A 76 -19.29 9.91 -0.24
N GLY A 77 -18.53 8.86 0.08
CA GLY A 77 -18.56 8.23 1.38
C GLY A 77 -17.96 6.84 1.39
N ILE A 78 -17.97 6.22 2.56
CA ILE A 78 -17.55 4.82 2.73
C ILE A 78 -18.74 3.92 2.43
N ARG A 79 -18.55 3.02 1.47
CA ARG A 79 -19.51 1.97 1.16
C ARG A 79 -19.22 0.79 2.05
N SER A 80 -20.27 0.19 2.60
CA SER A 80 -20.14 -0.93 3.53
C SER A 80 -20.88 -2.14 3.01
N TYR A 81 -20.20 -3.28 3.02
CA TYR A 81 -20.83 -4.60 2.95
C TYR A 81 -21.13 -5.11 4.37
N GLY A 82 -20.79 -4.38 5.44
CA GLY A 82 -21.00 -4.82 6.82
C GLY A 82 -20.17 -6.07 7.18
N PRO A 83 -20.53 -6.79 8.26
CA PRO A 83 -19.84 -8.01 8.68
C PRO A 83 -19.89 -9.09 7.58
N ARG A 84 -18.79 -9.80 7.37
CA ARG A 84 -18.66 -10.88 6.39
C ARG A 84 -18.09 -12.14 7.05
N HIS A 85 -18.34 -13.31 6.45
CA HIS A 85 -17.84 -14.58 6.99
C HIS A 85 -16.31 -14.65 6.91
N ARG A 86 -15.64 -14.68 8.06
CA ARG A 86 -14.19 -14.51 8.21
C ARG A 86 -13.35 -15.56 7.49
N HIS A 87 -13.88 -16.76 7.28
CA HIS A 87 -13.17 -17.86 6.60
C HIS A 87 -13.54 -18.07 5.14
N LEU A 88 -14.76 -17.68 4.72
CA LEU A 88 -15.34 -18.08 3.43
C LEU A 88 -15.27 -16.95 2.40
N HIS A 89 -15.53 -15.72 2.85
CA HIS A 89 -15.50 -14.58 1.96
C HIS A 89 -14.07 -14.10 1.76
N ARG A 90 -13.80 -13.57 0.57
CA ARG A 90 -12.48 -13.07 0.19
C ARG A 90 -12.58 -11.65 -0.36
N PHE A 91 -11.66 -10.80 0.09
CA PHE A 91 -11.58 -9.37 -0.24
C PHE A 91 -10.12 -8.92 -0.24
N ASP A 92 -9.89 -7.63 -0.44
CA ASP A 92 -8.58 -6.99 -0.21
C ASP A 92 -8.46 -6.63 1.29
N ALA A 93 -7.46 -5.85 1.68
CA ALA A 93 -7.31 -5.35 3.04
C ALA A 93 -7.07 -3.83 3.05
N PHE A 94 -7.56 -3.14 4.09
CA PHE A 94 -7.04 -1.83 4.44
C PHE A 94 -6.11 -2.00 5.64
N CYS A 95 -4.83 -1.71 5.45
CA CYS A 95 -3.83 -1.78 6.49
C CYS A 95 -3.55 -0.39 7.05
N PHE A 96 -3.25 -0.30 8.34
CA PHE A 96 -2.84 0.90 9.04
C PHE A 96 -1.42 0.75 9.55
N SER A 97 -0.54 1.66 9.18
CA SER A 97 0.80 1.76 9.76
C SER A 97 0.95 3.03 10.60
N SER A 98 1.75 2.92 11.66
CA SER A 98 2.09 4.05 12.53
C SER A 98 3.24 4.87 11.95
N ALA A 99 3.67 5.92 12.65
CA ALA A 99 4.84 6.69 12.23
C ALA A 99 6.09 5.79 12.15
N LEU A 100 6.96 6.06 11.17
CA LEU A 100 8.16 5.28 10.94
C LEU A 100 9.17 5.46 12.09
N ARG A 101 9.77 4.38 12.58
CA ARG A 101 10.83 4.39 13.62
C ARG A 101 12.21 4.12 13.03
N GLY A 102 12.52 4.80 11.93
CA GLY A 102 13.73 4.56 11.18
C GLY A 102 13.75 5.41 9.92
N GLU A 103 14.54 4.99 8.94
CA GLU A 103 14.65 5.66 7.65
C GLU A 103 14.41 4.69 6.50
N VAL A 104 13.74 5.20 5.46
CA VAL A 104 13.62 4.53 4.17
C VAL A 104 14.49 5.30 3.18
N PHE A 105 15.40 4.60 2.53
CA PHE A 105 16.28 5.15 1.50
C PHE A 105 16.22 4.29 0.23
N TYR A 106 16.66 4.86 -0.88
CA TYR A 106 16.58 4.20 -2.19
C TYR A 106 17.99 3.85 -2.67
N LEU A 107 18.19 2.60 -3.08
CA LEU A 107 19.39 2.15 -3.77
C LEU A 107 19.05 1.85 -5.23
N ASP A 108 19.99 2.18 -6.10
CA ASP A 108 19.87 1.99 -7.54
C ASP A 108 21.13 1.34 -8.12
N HIS A 109 20.97 0.71 -9.27
CA HIS A 109 22.07 0.14 -10.04
C HIS A 109 21.84 0.45 -11.52
N PRO A 110 22.87 0.75 -12.33
CA PRO A 110 22.68 1.13 -13.74
C PRO A 110 21.88 0.13 -14.58
N ALA A 111 22.00 -1.17 -14.28
CA ALA A 111 21.25 -2.23 -14.93
C ALA A 111 19.91 -2.56 -14.24
N GLY A 112 19.54 -1.84 -13.18
CA GLY A 112 18.53 -2.23 -12.19
C GLY A 112 18.89 -3.53 -11.47
N MET A 113 18.02 -3.97 -10.56
CA MET A 113 18.17 -5.19 -9.76
C MET A 113 16.93 -6.07 -9.86
N THR A 114 17.11 -7.39 -9.83
CA THR A 114 16.04 -8.34 -9.52
C THR A 114 15.66 -8.24 -8.04
N LEU A 115 14.55 -8.85 -7.62
CA LEU A 115 14.13 -8.82 -6.21
C LEU A 115 15.19 -9.42 -5.26
N GLU A 116 15.86 -10.50 -5.66
CA GLU A 116 16.88 -11.13 -4.81
C GLU A 116 18.16 -10.28 -4.72
N GLU A 117 18.60 -9.69 -5.84
CA GLU A 117 19.71 -8.72 -5.85
C GLU A 117 19.38 -7.47 -5.02
N ALA A 118 18.14 -7.00 -5.09
CA ALA A 118 17.63 -5.87 -4.31
C ALA A 118 17.66 -6.14 -2.81
N LYS A 119 17.22 -7.33 -2.38
CA LYS A 119 17.31 -7.76 -0.97
C LYS A 119 18.76 -7.78 -0.50
N GLN A 120 19.66 -8.38 -1.29
CA GLN A 120 21.08 -8.44 -0.97
C GLN A 120 21.69 -7.04 -0.85
N SER A 121 21.36 -6.14 -1.78
CA SER A 121 21.88 -4.76 -1.76
C SER A 121 21.47 -3.98 -0.51
N CYS A 122 20.24 -4.18 0.00
CA CYS A 122 19.86 -3.61 1.29
C CYS A 122 20.66 -4.21 2.45
N GLN A 123 20.87 -5.54 2.46
CA GLN A 123 21.64 -6.22 3.49
C GLN A 123 23.11 -5.76 3.51
N ASP A 124 23.73 -5.60 2.35
CA ASP A 124 25.10 -5.10 2.21
C ASP A 124 25.24 -3.66 2.74
N ALA A 125 24.16 -2.87 2.68
CA ALA A 125 24.06 -1.54 3.28
C ALA A 125 23.71 -1.54 4.78
N GLY A 126 23.61 -2.71 5.42
CA GLY A 126 23.22 -2.85 6.83
C GLY A 126 21.76 -2.48 7.10
N ALA A 127 20.88 -2.79 6.15
CA ALA A 127 19.44 -2.52 6.18
C ALA A 127 18.64 -3.75 5.72
N GLU A 128 17.33 -3.72 5.89
CA GLU A 128 16.42 -4.71 5.27
C GLU A 128 15.68 -4.09 4.08
N ILE A 129 15.15 -4.92 3.18
CA ILE A 129 14.25 -4.40 2.13
C ILE A 129 12.99 -3.83 2.79
N ALA A 130 12.58 -2.63 2.37
CA ALA A 130 11.46 -1.93 2.97
C ALA A 130 10.13 -2.68 2.71
N ARG A 131 9.29 -2.74 3.74
CA ARG A 131 7.91 -3.23 3.64
C ARG A 131 7.00 -2.14 3.10
N VAL A 132 5.81 -2.53 2.64
CA VAL A 132 4.82 -1.55 2.13
C VAL A 132 4.46 -0.51 3.19
N GLY A 133 4.27 -0.91 4.45
CA GLY A 133 3.99 0.02 5.54
C GLY A 133 5.12 1.03 5.76
N HIS A 134 6.39 0.60 5.65
CA HIS A 134 7.54 1.51 5.74
C HIS A 134 7.49 2.59 4.66
N LEU A 135 7.20 2.20 3.40
CA LEU A 135 7.09 3.14 2.29
C LEU A 135 5.96 4.15 2.49
N TYR A 136 4.75 3.70 2.88
CA TYR A 136 3.62 4.59 3.16
C TYR A 136 3.91 5.56 4.29
N SER A 137 4.54 5.10 5.37
CA SER A 137 4.89 5.95 6.51
C SER A 137 5.99 6.95 6.14
N ALA A 138 7.03 6.53 5.40
CA ALA A 138 8.07 7.45 4.90
C ALA A 138 7.50 8.52 3.97
N TRP A 139 6.62 8.14 3.04
CA TRP A 139 5.94 9.07 2.15
C TRP A 139 5.10 10.10 2.92
N LYS A 140 4.27 9.65 3.88
CA LYS A 140 3.35 10.52 4.61
C LYS A 140 4.04 11.43 5.62
N PHE A 141 5.02 10.91 6.37
CA PHE A 141 5.58 11.60 7.54
C PHE A 141 6.96 12.20 7.30
N LEU A 142 7.75 11.65 6.37
CA LEU A 142 9.09 12.12 6.07
C LEU A 142 9.19 12.79 4.69
N GLY A 143 8.09 12.87 3.95
CA GLY A 143 8.06 13.52 2.64
C GLY A 143 8.88 12.78 1.58
N LEU A 144 9.00 11.44 1.68
CA LEU A 144 9.73 10.63 0.70
C LEU A 144 9.09 10.77 -0.70
N ASP A 145 9.81 11.39 -1.63
CA ASP A 145 9.39 11.64 -3.01
C ASP A 145 10.43 11.09 -3.99
N ARG A 146 10.05 10.07 -4.76
CA ARG A 146 10.91 9.39 -5.73
C ARG A 146 10.07 8.96 -6.94
N CYS A 147 10.50 9.37 -8.13
CA CYS A 147 9.85 9.01 -9.41
C CYS A 147 10.52 7.80 -10.09
N ASP A 148 11.22 6.98 -9.30
CA ASP A 148 11.84 5.75 -9.77
C ASP A 148 11.19 4.58 -9.04
N ALA A 149 10.81 3.57 -9.83
CA ALA A 149 10.16 2.37 -9.33
C ALA A 149 11.19 1.48 -8.61
N GLY A 150 10.83 1.01 -7.42
CA GLY A 150 11.70 0.15 -6.62
C GLY A 150 10.96 -1.03 -5.99
N TRP A 151 11.70 -2.11 -5.78
CA TRP A 151 11.23 -3.30 -5.08
C TRP A 151 10.91 -3.01 -3.61
N LEU A 152 9.90 -3.72 -3.11
CA LEU A 152 9.55 -3.85 -1.71
C LEU A 152 9.57 -5.32 -1.28
N ALA A 153 9.53 -5.55 0.03
CA ALA A 153 9.63 -6.88 0.64
C ALA A 153 8.55 -7.88 0.16
N ASP A 154 7.36 -7.40 -0.19
CA ASP A 154 6.25 -8.23 -0.70
C ASP A 154 6.43 -8.64 -2.18
N GLY A 155 7.52 -8.20 -2.82
CA GLY A 155 7.76 -8.40 -4.25
C GLY A 155 6.93 -7.47 -5.14
N SER A 156 6.23 -6.49 -4.57
CA SER A 156 5.64 -5.41 -5.37
C SER A 156 6.69 -4.38 -5.75
N VAL A 157 6.43 -3.70 -6.86
CA VAL A 157 7.24 -2.57 -7.32
C VAL A 157 6.41 -1.30 -7.21
N ARG A 158 6.93 -0.30 -6.49
CA ARG A 158 6.22 0.93 -6.17
C ARG A 158 7.12 2.16 -6.25
N TYR A 159 6.52 3.34 -6.29
CA TYR A 159 7.24 4.61 -6.13
C TYR A 159 6.35 5.68 -5.46
N PRO A 160 6.87 6.45 -4.48
CA PRO A 160 6.12 7.46 -3.76
C PRO A 160 6.25 8.86 -4.39
N ILE A 161 5.14 9.56 -4.60
CA ILE A 161 5.13 10.95 -5.11
C ILE A 161 4.48 11.88 -4.09
N VAL A 162 5.25 12.85 -3.58
CA VAL A 162 4.73 13.92 -2.71
C VAL A 162 4.39 15.16 -3.53
N LYS A 163 5.25 15.55 -4.47
CA LYS A 163 5.05 16.69 -5.37
C LYS A 163 4.74 16.18 -6.80
N PRO A 164 3.48 16.15 -7.22
CA PRO A 164 3.11 15.65 -8.55
C PRO A 164 3.76 16.47 -9.66
N ARG A 165 4.20 15.77 -10.72
CA ARG A 165 4.94 16.37 -11.84
C ARG A 165 4.80 15.52 -13.10
N ALA A 166 4.99 16.16 -14.26
CA ALA A 166 4.97 15.48 -15.56
C ALA A 166 5.93 14.28 -15.54
N ASN A 167 5.53 13.18 -16.19
CA ASN A 167 6.24 11.90 -16.30
C ASN A 167 6.29 11.01 -15.04
N CYS A 168 5.69 11.45 -13.92
CA CYS A 168 5.68 10.70 -12.65
C CYS A 168 4.27 10.18 -12.28
N GLY A 169 3.45 9.91 -13.29
CA GLY A 169 2.06 9.49 -13.13
C GLY A 169 1.07 10.67 -13.08
N PRO A 170 -0.13 10.46 -12.51
CA PRO A 170 -1.17 11.49 -12.42
C PRO A 170 -0.75 12.73 -11.62
N MET A 171 -1.43 13.86 -11.86
CA MET A 171 -1.21 15.14 -11.15
C MET A 171 -1.79 15.15 -9.71
N GLU A 172 -1.60 14.05 -8.99
CA GLU A 172 -2.04 13.86 -7.61
C GLU A 172 -0.92 13.21 -6.79
N PRO A 173 -0.79 13.50 -5.49
CA PRO A 173 0.16 12.79 -4.63
C PRO A 173 -0.24 11.31 -4.45
N GLY A 174 0.71 10.49 -3.99
CA GLY A 174 0.45 9.12 -3.58
C GLY A 174 1.54 8.14 -3.96
N ILE A 175 1.38 6.90 -3.53
CA ILE A 175 2.23 5.78 -3.94
C ILE A 175 1.64 5.14 -5.18
N ARG A 176 2.46 4.99 -6.20
CA ARG A 176 2.12 4.30 -7.46
C ARG A 176 2.68 2.89 -7.42
N SER A 177 2.05 1.98 -8.14
CA SER A 177 2.46 0.56 -8.15
C SER A 177 2.42 0.00 -9.56
N PHE A 178 3.43 -0.80 -9.89
CA PHE A 178 3.46 -1.66 -11.06
C PHE A 178 2.97 -3.08 -10.77
N GLY A 179 2.34 -3.28 -9.59
CA GLY A 179 1.92 -4.60 -9.12
C GLY A 179 3.10 -5.48 -8.75
N PHE A 180 3.00 -6.77 -9.11
CA PHE A 180 3.94 -7.83 -8.76
C PHE A 180 4.55 -8.41 -10.05
N PRO A 181 5.51 -7.73 -10.68
CA PRO A 181 6.12 -8.19 -11.92
C PRO A 181 6.89 -9.49 -11.70
N SER A 182 6.64 -10.50 -12.55
CA SER A 182 7.36 -11.79 -12.50
C SER A 182 8.79 -11.72 -13.04
N LYS A 183 9.08 -10.69 -13.84
CA LYS A 183 10.39 -10.36 -14.41
C LYS A 183 10.54 -8.84 -14.46
N GLY A 184 11.75 -8.34 -14.25
CA GLY A 184 12.05 -6.92 -14.32
C GLY A 184 13.29 -6.57 -13.51
N ARG A 185 13.86 -5.41 -13.79
CA ARG A 185 14.99 -4.86 -13.04
C ARG A 185 14.63 -3.43 -12.64
N PHE A 186 14.66 -3.17 -11.34
CA PHE A 186 14.24 -1.91 -10.72
C PHE A 186 15.23 -1.53 -9.62
N GLY A 187 15.13 -0.32 -9.05
CA GLY A 187 15.86 -0.04 -7.81
C GLY A 187 15.21 -0.74 -6.62
N VAL A 188 15.59 -0.32 -5.40
CA VAL A 188 15.04 -0.90 -4.17
C VAL A 188 14.90 0.17 -3.10
N PHE A 189 13.79 0.09 -2.34
CA PHE A 189 13.67 0.83 -1.09
C PHE A 189 14.17 -0.05 0.05
N CYS A 190 15.15 0.44 0.80
CA CYS A 190 15.69 -0.21 1.99
C CYS A 190 15.19 0.51 3.23
N TYR A 191 15.06 -0.21 4.35
CA TYR A 191 14.68 0.31 5.65
C TYR A 191 15.74 -0.02 6.69
N LYS A 192 16.11 0.99 7.48
CA LYS A 192 17.02 0.84 8.62
C LYS A 192 16.36 1.41 9.87
N GLU A 193 16.21 0.56 10.88
CA GLU A 193 15.76 0.96 12.20
C GLU A 193 16.82 1.85 12.88
N ARG A 194 16.37 2.85 13.65
CA ARG A 194 17.24 3.79 14.38
C ARG A 194 17.25 3.50 15.87
#